data_AF-A0AAV2S154-F1
#
_entry.id   AF-A0AAV2S154-F1
#
_cell.length_a   1.000
_cell.length_b   1.000
_cell.length_c   1.000
_cell.angle_alpha   90.00
_cell.angle_beta   90.00
_cell.angle_gamma   90.00
#
_symmetry.space_group_name_H-M   'P 1'
#
loop_
_entity.id
_entity.type
_entity.pdbx_description
1 polymer ?
#
loop_
_entity_poly.entity_id
_entity_poly.type
_entity_poly.pdbx_seq_one_letter_code
_entity_poly.pdbx_strand_id
1 'polypeptide(L)'
;MESHNSKVDADVQSPDRELNNTNTMIWEAFSYANKVLWNEEWWLPPGIKWEDLKSTPEITYPEFWHLLTYPFLFAIFILIFKYCFILPVFLTPLARACGLRFRKPFVPPNAFLQSVYQEYKGKPSEKVIYESAKKLDCSERHIERWFRKRVANDRQTKYEKFLHCGLDLIDHFLITVFGVIVMYDKPYMYNLSLCWENYPHQNLEPDIWWYYMIGLGFYWAHLLTNCLQRGRKDKFWMILHHLCTIFLMVFSLR
;
A
#
# COMPACT_ATOMS: atom_id res chain seq x y z
N MET A 1 21.03 -71.85 14.25
CA MET A 1 21.02 -71.30 12.87
C MET A 1 20.76 -69.81 12.99
N GLU A 2 21.84 -69.04 12.97
CA GLU A 2 21.83 -67.59 12.82
C GLU A 2 21.35 -67.23 11.41
N SER A 3 20.56 -66.16 11.27
CA SER A 3 20.78 -65.20 10.19
C SER A 3 20.11 -63.87 10.51
N HIS A 4 20.95 -62.89 10.85
CA HIS A 4 20.86 -61.46 10.52
C HIS A 4 19.48 -60.87 10.19
N ASN A 5 18.97 -60.02 11.08
CA ASN A 5 18.16 -58.89 10.65
C ASN A 5 19.03 -57.63 10.70
N SER A 6 19.60 -57.25 9.56
CA SER A 6 20.31 -55.99 9.39
C SER A 6 19.34 -54.84 9.59
N LYS A 7 19.56 -54.03 10.63
CA LYS A 7 19.00 -52.68 10.68
C LYS A 7 19.56 -51.91 9.50
N VAL A 8 18.73 -51.79 8.46
CA VAL A 8 18.83 -50.70 7.50
C VAL A 8 18.33 -49.47 8.24
N ASP A 9 19.26 -48.72 8.83
CA ASP A 9 18.99 -47.36 9.29
C ASP A 9 18.75 -46.50 8.04
N ALA A 10 17.52 -46.55 7.53
CA ALA A 10 17.03 -45.56 6.59
C ALA A 10 16.89 -44.25 7.37
N ASP A 11 17.67 -43.26 6.97
CA ASP A 11 17.63 -41.88 7.42
C ASP A 11 16.23 -41.31 7.17
N VAL A 12 15.31 -41.53 8.11
CA VAL A 12 14.02 -40.85 8.14
C VAL A 12 14.30 -39.46 8.67
N GLN A 13 14.65 -38.55 7.77
CA GLN A 13 14.67 -37.12 8.04
C GLN A 13 13.29 -36.72 8.59
N SER A 14 13.23 -36.43 9.89
CA SER A 14 11.97 -36.00 10.51
C SER A 14 11.56 -34.65 9.91
N PRO A 15 10.28 -34.48 9.52
CA PRO A 15 9.78 -33.22 8.95
C PRO A 15 10.11 -31.99 9.80
N ASP A 16 10.16 -32.17 11.13
CA ASP A 16 10.51 -31.13 12.10
C ASP A 16 11.97 -30.68 11.99
N ARG A 17 12.90 -31.59 11.64
CA ARG A 17 14.32 -31.25 11.46
C ARG A 17 14.53 -30.46 10.16
N GLU A 18 13.83 -30.81 9.08
CA GLU A 18 13.88 -30.03 7.84
C GLU A 18 13.26 -28.64 8.02
N LEU A 19 12.11 -28.55 8.71
CA LEU A 19 11.47 -27.26 9.00
C LEU A 19 12.36 -26.35 9.86
N ASN A 20 12.99 -26.91 10.89
CA ASN A 20 13.94 -26.17 11.74
C ASN A 20 15.17 -25.72 10.96
N ASN A 21 15.76 -26.57 10.12
CA ASN A 21 16.90 -26.21 9.28
C ASN A 21 16.53 -25.11 8.26
N THR A 22 15.32 -25.19 7.68
CA THR A 22 14.81 -24.19 6.74
C THR A 22 14.61 -22.85 7.43
N ASN A 23 14.00 -22.85 8.63
CA ASN A 23 13.83 -21.66 9.44
C ASN A 23 15.19 -21.05 9.81
N THR A 24 16.16 -21.84 10.25
CA THR A 24 17.51 -21.36 10.58
C THR A 24 18.20 -20.74 9.36
N MET A 25 18.13 -21.39 8.19
CA MET A 25 18.69 -20.83 6.95
C MET A 25 18.01 -19.51 6.54
N ILE A 26 16.68 -19.42 6.68
CA ILE A 26 15.94 -18.17 6.43
C ILE A 26 16.39 -17.08 7.40
N TRP A 27 16.55 -17.40 8.68
CA TRP A 27 17.02 -16.45 9.69
C TRP A 27 18.46 -15.99 9.44
N GLU A 28 19.36 -16.88 9.04
CA GLU A 28 20.74 -16.54 8.70
C GLU A 28 20.81 -15.67 7.45
N ALA A 29 20.05 -16.02 6.41
CA ALA A 29 19.94 -15.22 5.19
C ALA A 29 19.38 -13.83 5.48
N PHE A 30 18.33 -13.74 6.31
CA PHE A 30 17.76 -12.47 6.75
C PHE A 30 18.77 -11.66 7.58
N SER A 31 19.48 -12.29 8.51
CA SER A 31 20.48 -11.63 9.36
C SER A 31 21.65 -11.11 8.55
N TYR A 32 22.11 -11.89 7.57
CA TYR A 32 23.16 -11.47 6.64
C TYR A 32 22.70 -10.31 5.76
N ALA A 33 21.51 -10.42 5.15
CA ALA A 33 20.92 -9.35 4.35
C ALA A 33 20.75 -8.07 5.17
N ASN A 34 20.28 -8.18 6.42
CA ASN A 34 20.15 -7.07 7.35
C ASN A 34 21.52 -6.45 7.66
N LYS A 35 22.55 -7.25 7.92
CA LYS A 35 23.92 -6.74 8.17
C LYS A 35 24.51 -6.02 6.97
N VAL A 36 24.33 -6.56 5.76
CA VAL A 36 24.79 -5.94 4.52
C VAL A 36 24.02 -4.65 4.25
N LEU A 37 22.69 -4.68 4.40
CA LEU A 37 21.83 -3.54 4.17
C LEU A 37 22.13 -2.41 5.14
N TRP A 38 22.35 -2.69 6.43
CA TRP A 38 22.62 -1.67 7.46
C TRP A 38 24.11 -1.38 7.68
N ASN A 39 24.94 -1.62 6.68
CA ASN A 39 26.35 -1.24 6.75
C ASN A 39 26.48 0.28 6.89
N GLU A 40 27.19 0.73 7.92
CA GLU A 40 27.38 2.15 8.28
C GLU A 40 27.98 2.96 7.11
N GLU A 41 28.89 2.38 6.33
CA GLU A 41 29.57 3.06 5.21
C GLU A 41 28.62 3.48 4.07
N TRP A 42 27.46 2.86 3.95
CA TRP A 42 26.52 3.14 2.85
C TRP A 42 25.52 4.24 3.18
N TRP A 43 25.25 4.45 4.47
CA TRP A 43 24.19 5.34 4.93
C TRP A 43 24.71 6.53 5.72
N LEU A 44 25.86 6.39 6.39
CA LEU A 44 26.40 7.41 7.28
C LEU A 44 27.65 8.07 6.68
N PRO A 45 27.91 9.34 7.02
CA PRO A 45 29.18 9.98 6.70
C PRO A 45 30.39 9.24 7.31
N PRO A 46 31.59 9.37 6.72
CA PRO A 46 32.78 8.71 7.24
C PRO A 46 33.04 9.08 8.71
N GLY A 47 33.17 8.07 9.57
CA GLY A 47 33.48 8.24 10.99
C GLY A 47 32.29 8.35 11.94
N ILE A 48 31.05 8.24 11.45
CA ILE A 48 29.82 8.24 12.26
C ILE A 48 29.24 6.83 12.31
N LYS A 49 28.82 6.39 13.50
CA LYS A 49 28.17 5.08 13.71
C LYS A 49 26.68 5.25 14.02
N TRP A 50 25.91 4.17 13.84
CA TRP A 50 24.50 4.16 14.23
C TRP A 50 24.29 4.42 15.73
N GLU A 51 25.31 4.13 16.55
CA GLU A 51 25.30 4.34 17.99
C GLU A 51 25.34 5.83 18.38
N ASP A 52 25.90 6.68 17.51
CA ASP A 52 26.07 8.12 17.73
C ASP A 52 24.76 8.90 17.44
N LEU A 53 23.78 8.24 16.81
CA LEU A 53 22.47 8.80 16.44
C LEU A 53 21.37 8.43 17.46
N LYS A 54 21.72 8.39 18.75
CA LYS A 54 20.76 8.18 19.85
C LYS A 54 20.45 9.52 20.51
N SER A 55 19.20 9.71 20.93
CA SER A 55 18.75 10.95 21.56
C SER A 55 19.60 11.31 22.77
N THR A 56 20.19 12.50 22.74
CA THR A 56 20.94 13.10 23.84
C THR A 56 20.12 14.25 24.44
N PRO A 57 20.48 14.80 25.62
CA PRO A 57 19.77 15.96 26.20
C PRO A 57 19.76 17.19 25.29
N GLU A 58 20.68 17.25 24.32
CA GLU A 58 20.89 18.39 23.41
C GLU A 58 20.24 18.17 22.04
N ILE A 59 20.12 16.92 21.58
CA ILE A 59 19.59 16.57 20.24
C ILE A 59 18.59 15.42 20.38
N THR A 60 17.35 15.66 19.97
CA THR A 60 16.29 14.65 19.97
C THR A 60 16.18 14.00 18.59
N TYR A 61 16.51 12.70 18.50
CA TYR A 61 16.24 11.91 17.30
C TYR A 61 14.86 11.26 17.39
N PRO A 62 14.14 11.11 16.27
CA PRO A 62 12.82 10.50 16.29
C PRO A 62 12.90 9.00 16.61
N GLU A 63 12.13 8.59 17.61
CA GLU A 63 12.07 7.19 18.01
C GLU A 63 11.37 6.33 16.95
N PHE A 64 11.93 5.16 16.67
CA PHE A 64 11.39 4.21 15.70
C PHE A 64 9.93 3.82 15.99
N TRP A 65 9.55 3.73 17.27
CA TRP A 65 8.18 3.37 17.66
C TRP A 65 7.16 4.45 17.31
N HIS A 66 7.56 5.72 17.30
CA HIS A 66 6.68 6.82 16.92
C HIS A 66 6.32 6.72 15.44
N LEU A 67 7.28 6.32 14.59
CA LEU A 67 7.08 6.11 13.15
C LEU A 67 6.09 4.98 12.82
N LEU A 68 5.83 4.07 13.75
CA LEU A 68 4.87 2.96 13.58
C LEU A 68 3.54 3.15 14.33
N THR A 69 3.43 4.11 15.24
CA THR A 69 2.21 4.28 16.06
C THR A 69 1.39 5.49 15.62
N TYR A 70 1.99 6.69 15.65
CA TYR A 70 1.29 7.93 15.30
C TYR A 70 0.78 7.96 13.86
N PRO A 71 1.56 7.57 12.83
CA PRO A 71 1.08 7.57 11.45
C PRO A 71 -0.15 6.70 11.23
N PHE A 72 -0.25 5.54 11.89
CA PHE A 72 -1.44 4.69 11.78
C PHE A 72 -2.67 5.30 12.45
N LEU A 73 -2.50 5.94 13.62
CA LEU A 73 -3.58 6.68 14.27
C LEU A 73 -4.07 7.83 13.37
N PHE A 74 -3.15 8.58 12.77
CA PHE A 74 -3.48 9.62 11.81
C PHE A 74 -4.12 9.06 10.54
N ALA A 75 -3.67 7.91 10.04
CA ALA A 75 -4.27 7.25 8.89
C ALA A 75 -5.74 6.89 9.16
N ILE A 76 -6.03 6.32 10.34
CA ILE A 76 -7.40 5.99 10.76
C ILE A 76 -8.23 7.27 10.86
N PHE A 77 -7.71 8.33 11.49
CA PHE A 77 -8.39 9.61 11.59
C PHE A 77 -8.72 10.20 10.21
N ILE A 78 -7.74 10.22 9.29
CA ILE A 78 -7.92 10.68 7.91
C ILE A 78 -8.98 9.85 7.19
N LEU A 79 -8.97 8.52 7.33
CA LEU A 79 -9.98 7.65 6.72
C LEU A 79 -11.38 7.94 7.28
N ILE A 80 -11.53 8.11 8.60
CA ILE A 80 -12.80 8.47 9.23
C ILE A 80 -13.26 9.83 8.70
N PHE A 81 -12.40 10.84 8.70
CA PHE A 81 -12.75 12.17 8.22
C PHE A 81 -13.16 12.16 6.75
N LYS A 82 -12.41 11.46 5.89
CA LYS A 82 -12.73 11.32 4.45
C LYS A 82 -14.06 10.64 4.22
N TYR A 83 -14.27 9.46 4.80
CA TYR A 83 -15.41 8.61 4.46
C TYR A 83 -16.67 8.88 5.28
N CYS A 84 -16.54 9.42 6.50
CA CYS A 84 -17.67 9.75 7.37
C CYS A 84 -18.08 11.23 7.27
N PHE A 85 -17.19 12.13 6.87
CA PHE A 85 -17.48 13.57 6.80
C PHE A 85 -17.40 14.10 5.36
N ILE A 86 -16.22 14.18 4.75
CA ILE A 86 -16.03 14.85 3.46
C ILE A 86 -16.87 14.20 2.34
N LEU A 87 -16.83 12.88 2.24
CA LEU A 87 -17.54 12.15 1.20
C LEU A 87 -19.08 12.29 1.30
N PRO A 88 -19.73 12.01 2.44
CA PRO A 88 -21.19 12.11 2.55
C PRO A 88 -21.71 13.53 2.69
N VAL A 89 -20.99 14.43 3.39
CA VAL A 89 -21.49 15.79 3.70
C VAL A 89 -21.21 16.76 2.56
N PHE A 90 -20.07 16.64 1.88
CA PHE A 90 -19.64 17.61 0.88
C PHE A 90 -19.69 17.05 -0.55
N LEU A 91 -18.95 15.98 -0.84
CA LEU A 91 -18.77 15.51 -2.21
C LEU A 91 -20.01 14.83 -2.79
N THR A 92 -20.77 14.08 -1.98
CA THR A 92 -21.98 13.39 -2.45
C THR A 92 -23.09 14.38 -2.84
N PRO A 93 -23.43 15.40 -2.02
CA PRO A 93 -24.36 16.45 -2.43
C PRO A 93 -23.88 17.22 -3.66
N LEU A 94 -22.58 17.56 -3.71
CA LEU A 94 -21.99 18.24 -4.87
C LEU A 94 -22.11 17.41 -6.15
N ALA A 95 -21.81 16.11 -6.10
CA ALA A 95 -21.96 15.21 -7.24
C ALA A 95 -23.42 15.16 -7.73
N ARG A 96 -24.38 15.10 -6.80
CA ARG A 96 -25.82 15.11 -7.13
C ARG A 96 -26.25 16.44 -7.73
N ALA A 97 -25.75 17.57 -7.22
CA ALA A 97 -26.01 18.90 -7.77
C ALA A 97 -25.46 19.06 -9.19
N CYS A 98 -24.32 18.45 -9.49
CA CYS A 98 -23.77 18.34 -10.85
C CYS A 98 -24.51 17.32 -11.75
N GLY A 99 -25.62 16.72 -11.28
CA GLY A 99 -26.41 15.75 -12.03
C GLY A 99 -25.79 14.35 -12.14
N LEU A 100 -24.71 14.06 -11.40
CA LEU A 100 -24.10 12.75 -11.39
C LEU A 100 -24.92 11.79 -10.52
N ARG A 101 -25.20 10.61 -11.05
CA ARG A 101 -25.91 9.53 -10.34
C ARG A 101 -25.09 8.26 -10.38
N PHE A 102 -25.09 7.52 -9.27
CA PHE A 102 -24.52 6.19 -9.23
C PHE A 102 -25.36 5.24 -10.08
N ARG A 103 -24.76 4.69 -11.14
CA ARG A 103 -25.41 3.71 -12.02
C ARG A 103 -24.41 2.67 -12.48
N LYS A 104 -24.58 1.44 -12.00
CA LYS A 104 -23.88 0.25 -12.51
C LYS A 104 -24.87 -0.70 -13.19
N PRO A 105 -24.48 -1.36 -14.30
CA PRO A 105 -25.31 -2.41 -14.89
C PRO A 105 -25.55 -3.53 -13.89
N PHE A 106 -26.80 -3.96 -13.73
CA PHE A 106 -27.11 -5.18 -13.00
C PHE A 106 -26.58 -6.38 -13.77
N VAL A 107 -25.86 -7.27 -13.07
CA VAL A 107 -25.29 -8.50 -13.61
C VAL A 107 -26.04 -9.67 -12.97
N PRO A 108 -26.74 -10.52 -13.74
CA PRO A 108 -27.39 -11.70 -13.19
C PRO A 108 -26.38 -12.63 -12.51
N PRO A 109 -26.67 -13.15 -11.30
CA PRO A 109 -25.77 -14.06 -10.62
C PRO A 109 -25.67 -15.39 -11.38
N ASN A 110 -24.44 -15.77 -11.77
CA ASN A 110 -24.16 -17.06 -12.41
C ASN A 110 -22.73 -17.48 -12.05
N ALA A 111 -22.60 -18.54 -11.26
CA ALA A 111 -21.30 -19.02 -10.76
C ALA A 111 -20.38 -19.51 -11.89
N PHE A 112 -20.94 -20.18 -12.89
CA PHE A 112 -20.17 -20.67 -14.04
C PHE A 112 -19.66 -19.51 -14.91
N LEU A 113 -20.49 -18.52 -15.24
CA LEU A 113 -20.03 -17.37 -16.01
C LEU A 113 -19.02 -16.51 -15.22
N GLN A 114 -19.13 -16.50 -13.89
CA GLN A 114 -18.15 -15.86 -13.03
C GLN A 114 -16.79 -16.58 -13.06
N SER A 115 -16.75 -17.92 -13.06
CA SER A 115 -15.50 -18.67 -13.17
C SER A 115 -14.83 -18.44 -14.54
N VAL A 116 -15.61 -18.46 -15.62
CA VAL A 116 -15.13 -18.13 -16.97
C VAL A 116 -14.64 -16.68 -17.03
N TYR A 117 -15.34 -15.73 -16.38
CA TYR A 117 -14.88 -14.34 -16.31
C TYR A 117 -13.51 -14.19 -15.62
N GLN A 118 -13.27 -14.95 -14.55
CA GLN A 118 -12.01 -14.94 -13.82
C GLN A 118 -10.85 -15.52 -14.66
N GLU A 119 -11.10 -16.64 -15.34
CA GLU A 119 -10.12 -17.31 -16.21
C GLU A 119 -9.71 -16.41 -17.39
N TYR A 120 -10.68 -15.86 -18.12
CA TYR A 120 -10.44 -15.10 -19.35
C TYR A 120 -10.38 -13.58 -19.14
N LYS A 121 -10.39 -13.09 -17.88
CA LYS A 121 -10.38 -11.66 -17.51
C LYS A 121 -11.41 -10.82 -18.28
N GLY A 122 -12.60 -11.38 -18.49
CA GLY A 122 -13.70 -10.73 -19.22
C GLY A 122 -13.53 -10.62 -20.73
N LYS A 123 -12.57 -11.33 -21.34
CA LYS A 123 -12.38 -11.44 -22.80
C LYS A 123 -12.35 -12.91 -23.25
N PRO A 124 -13.46 -13.66 -23.12
CA PRO A 124 -13.53 -15.04 -23.60
C PRO A 124 -13.44 -15.10 -25.13
N SER A 125 -12.86 -16.19 -25.67
CA SER A 125 -12.86 -16.45 -27.11
C SER A 125 -14.26 -16.87 -27.59
N GLU A 126 -14.51 -16.76 -28.89
CA GLU A 126 -15.79 -17.15 -29.50
C GLU A 126 -16.15 -18.62 -29.22
N LYS A 127 -15.16 -19.51 -29.26
CA LYS A 127 -15.33 -20.92 -28.89
C LYS A 127 -15.82 -21.09 -27.45
N VAL A 128 -15.24 -20.35 -26.50
CA VAL A 128 -15.64 -20.40 -25.08
C VAL A 128 -17.06 -19.87 -24.89
N ILE A 129 -17.45 -18.84 -25.66
CA ILE A 129 -18.81 -18.31 -25.66
C ILE A 129 -19.79 -19.39 -26.16
N TYR A 130 -19.48 -20.06 -27.27
CA TYR A 130 -20.29 -21.14 -27.82
C TYR A 130 -20.45 -22.32 -26.84
N GLU A 131 -19.35 -22.78 -26.24
CA GLU A 131 -19.37 -23.86 -25.24
C GLU A 131 -20.18 -23.47 -24.00
N SER A 132 -20.04 -22.22 -23.54
CA SER A 132 -20.80 -21.68 -22.41
C SER A 132 -22.29 -21.58 -22.72
N ALA A 133 -22.64 -21.17 -23.94
CA ALA A 133 -24.01 -21.08 -24.43
C ALA A 133 -24.66 -22.46 -24.48
N LYS A 134 -23.95 -23.46 -25.03
CA LYS A 134 -24.38 -24.86 -25.07
C LYS A 134 -24.58 -25.45 -23.67
N LYS A 135 -23.67 -25.18 -22.74
CA LYS A 135 -23.74 -25.71 -21.36
C LYS A 135 -24.90 -25.13 -20.56
N LEU A 136 -25.22 -23.86 -20.76
CA LEU A 136 -26.31 -23.16 -20.08
C LEU A 136 -27.65 -23.22 -20.83
N ASP A 137 -27.70 -23.96 -21.93
CA ASP A 137 -28.87 -24.06 -22.82
C ASP A 137 -29.45 -22.69 -23.18
N CYS A 138 -28.59 -21.77 -23.63
CA CYS A 138 -29.00 -20.40 -23.97
C CYS A 138 -28.26 -19.88 -25.21
N SER A 139 -28.74 -18.77 -25.78
CA SER A 139 -28.09 -18.16 -26.95
C SER A 139 -26.71 -17.56 -26.61
N GLU A 140 -25.76 -17.60 -27.54
CA GLU A 140 -24.47 -16.91 -27.43
C GLU A 140 -24.62 -15.41 -27.12
N ARG A 141 -25.63 -14.76 -27.72
CA ARG A 141 -25.96 -13.36 -27.44
C ARG A 141 -26.29 -13.11 -25.97
N HIS A 142 -26.90 -14.06 -25.27
CA HIS A 142 -27.17 -13.96 -23.84
C HIS A 142 -25.84 -13.95 -23.06
N ILE A 143 -24.92 -14.86 -23.39
CA ILE A 143 -23.59 -14.96 -22.81
C ILE A 143 -22.79 -13.68 -23.04
N GLU A 144 -22.72 -13.19 -24.29
CA GLU A 144 -22.05 -11.93 -24.61
C GLU A 144 -22.62 -10.74 -23.82
N ARG A 145 -23.95 -10.62 -23.75
CA ARG A 145 -24.61 -9.55 -23.00
C ARG A 145 -24.25 -9.61 -21.52
N TRP A 146 -24.19 -10.82 -20.96
CA TRP A 146 -23.75 -11.03 -19.59
C TRP A 146 -22.31 -10.54 -19.39
N PHE A 147 -21.36 -10.94 -20.26
CA PHE A 147 -19.97 -10.48 -20.20
C PHE A 147 -19.83 -8.96 -20.36
N ARG A 148 -20.52 -8.36 -21.33
CA ARG A 148 -20.53 -6.90 -21.53
C ARG A 148 -21.02 -6.17 -20.27
N LYS A 149 -22.11 -6.64 -19.65
CA LYS A 149 -22.62 -6.08 -18.39
C LYS A 149 -21.62 -6.28 -17.24
N ARG A 150 -21.00 -7.46 -17.12
CA ARG A 150 -20.03 -7.76 -16.07
C ARG A 150 -18.78 -6.90 -16.17
N VAL A 151 -18.21 -6.73 -17.37
CA VAL A 151 -17.09 -5.82 -17.63
C VAL A 151 -17.47 -4.37 -17.33
N ALA A 152 -18.66 -3.94 -17.74
CA ALA A 152 -19.13 -2.59 -17.48
C ALA A 152 -19.42 -2.33 -15.99
N ASN A 153 -19.85 -3.35 -15.23
CA ASN A 153 -20.02 -3.31 -13.78
C ASN A 153 -18.68 -3.22 -13.03
N ASP A 154 -17.64 -3.87 -13.56
CA ASP A 154 -16.28 -3.86 -12.99
C ASP A 154 -15.59 -2.50 -13.12
N ARG A 155 -15.94 -1.74 -14.16
CA ARG A 155 -15.41 -0.39 -14.38
C ARG A 155 -15.95 0.59 -13.36
N GLN A 156 -15.08 1.50 -12.93
CA GLN A 156 -15.51 2.64 -12.13
C GLN A 156 -16.47 3.54 -12.93
N THR A 157 -17.57 3.91 -12.31
CA THR A 157 -18.56 4.85 -12.86
C THR A 157 -18.01 6.28 -12.85
N LYS A 158 -18.58 7.17 -13.66
CA LYS A 158 -18.24 8.61 -13.62
C LYS A 158 -18.48 9.22 -12.24
N TYR A 159 -19.55 8.79 -11.56
CA TYR A 159 -19.88 9.19 -10.21
C TYR A 159 -18.78 8.79 -9.20
N GLU A 160 -18.37 7.52 -9.19
CA GLU A 160 -17.27 7.07 -8.32
C GLU A 160 -15.97 7.82 -8.63
N LYS A 161 -15.64 8.01 -9.91
CA LYS A 161 -14.45 8.78 -10.31
C LYS A 161 -14.49 10.21 -9.82
N PHE A 162 -15.63 10.90 -9.95
CA PHE A 162 -15.79 12.25 -9.44
C PHE A 162 -15.53 12.33 -7.93
N LEU A 163 -16.11 11.41 -7.16
CA LEU A 163 -15.89 11.36 -5.72
C LEU A 163 -14.43 11.08 -5.35
N HIS A 164 -13.79 10.13 -6.04
CA HIS A 164 -12.37 9.82 -5.83
C HIS A 164 -11.49 11.04 -6.16
N CYS A 165 -11.67 11.66 -7.33
CA CYS A 165 -10.92 12.87 -7.69
C CYS A 165 -11.18 14.03 -6.73
N GLY A 166 -12.41 14.18 -6.23
CA GLY A 166 -12.74 15.20 -5.24
C GLY A 166 -12.07 14.96 -3.89
N LEU A 167 -12.03 13.71 -3.41
CA LEU A 167 -11.29 13.34 -2.21
C LEU A 167 -9.80 13.57 -2.39
N ASP A 168 -9.23 13.13 -3.51
CA ASP A 168 -7.81 13.31 -3.80
C ASP A 168 -7.46 14.80 -3.86
N LEU A 169 -8.28 15.62 -4.51
CA LEU A 169 -8.08 17.07 -4.56
C LEU A 169 -8.09 17.70 -3.18
N ILE A 170 -9.07 17.36 -2.34
CA ILE A 170 -9.19 17.92 -0.98
C ILE A 170 -7.99 17.50 -0.13
N ASP A 171 -7.62 16.22 -0.13
CA ASP A 171 -6.50 15.77 0.69
C ASP A 171 -5.19 16.44 0.26
N HIS A 172 -4.90 16.49 -1.05
CA HIS A 172 -3.67 17.12 -1.55
C HIS A 172 -3.68 18.62 -1.26
N PHE A 173 -4.82 19.29 -1.39
CA PHE A 173 -4.93 20.69 -1.03
C PHE A 173 -4.63 20.91 0.46
N LEU A 174 -5.22 20.11 1.35
CA LEU A 174 -5.03 20.23 2.80
C LEU A 174 -3.56 19.96 3.21
N ILE A 175 -2.95 18.89 2.70
CA ILE A 175 -1.56 18.56 3.04
C ILE A 175 -0.57 19.56 2.45
N THR A 176 -0.83 20.11 1.25
CA THR A 176 -0.02 21.18 0.67
C THR A 176 -0.13 22.47 1.48
N VAL A 177 -1.34 22.92 1.84
CA VAL A 177 -1.53 24.12 2.68
C VAL A 177 -0.84 23.93 4.04
N PHE A 178 -0.99 22.76 4.66
CA PHE A 178 -0.32 22.45 5.91
C PHE A 178 1.21 22.48 5.77
N GLY A 179 1.76 21.88 4.70
CA GLY A 179 3.19 21.92 4.42
C GLY A 179 3.71 23.34 4.20
N VAL A 180 2.98 24.18 3.47
CA VAL A 180 3.35 25.60 3.29
C VAL A 180 3.37 26.34 4.63
N ILE A 181 2.38 26.10 5.50
CA ILE A 181 2.30 26.72 6.83
C ILE A 181 3.51 26.31 7.69
N VAL A 182 3.81 25.01 7.76
CA VAL A 182 4.91 24.48 8.58
C VAL A 182 6.28 24.92 8.05
N MET A 183 6.44 25.07 6.74
CA MET A 183 7.72 25.42 6.12
C MET A 183 7.94 26.94 6.03
N TYR A 184 6.92 27.76 6.30
CA TYR A 184 6.95 29.19 6.00
C TYR A 184 8.06 29.96 6.73
N ASP A 185 8.30 29.64 8.00
CA ASP A 185 9.31 30.25 8.87
C ASP A 185 10.67 29.56 8.78
N LYS A 186 10.79 28.48 7.99
CA LYS A 186 12.00 27.66 7.94
C LYS A 186 13.02 28.21 6.95
N PRO A 187 14.29 28.39 7.36
CA PRO A 187 15.29 29.00 6.49
C PRO A 187 15.62 28.10 5.28
N TYR A 188 15.53 26.77 5.45
CA TYR A 188 15.72 25.80 4.38
C TYR A 188 14.61 25.78 3.31
N MET A 189 13.46 26.42 3.56
CA MET A 189 12.43 26.64 2.52
C MET A 189 12.93 27.61 1.43
N TYR A 190 13.81 28.54 1.79
CA TYR A 190 14.33 29.58 0.91
C TYR A 190 15.76 29.29 0.43
N ASN A 191 16.54 28.56 1.23
CA ASN A 191 17.86 28.10 0.85
C ASN A 191 18.07 26.62 1.19
N LEU A 192 17.96 25.76 0.17
CA LEU A 192 18.10 24.30 0.32
C LEU A 192 19.49 23.85 0.79
N SER A 193 20.54 24.69 0.68
CA SER A 193 21.86 24.32 1.20
C SER A 193 21.85 24.12 2.72
N LEU A 194 20.95 24.82 3.42
CA LEU A 194 20.80 24.75 4.87
C LEU A 194 20.26 23.39 5.35
N CYS A 195 19.62 22.61 4.48
CA CYS A 195 19.22 21.24 4.79
C CYS A 195 20.41 20.33 5.10
N TRP A 196 21.63 20.70 4.69
CA TRP A 196 22.84 19.89 4.87
C TRP A 196 23.74 20.43 5.98
N GLU A 197 23.41 21.60 6.54
CA GLU A 197 24.17 22.14 7.66
C GLU A 197 23.97 21.26 8.89
N ASN A 198 25.10 20.89 9.51
CA ASN A 198 25.16 20.01 10.68
C ASN A 198 24.59 18.60 10.48
N TYR A 199 24.34 18.15 9.24
CA TYR A 199 23.97 16.76 8.98
C TYR A 199 25.10 15.81 9.44
N PRO A 200 24.79 14.71 10.17
CA PRO A 200 23.46 14.18 10.51
C PRO A 200 22.89 14.67 11.86
N HIS A 201 23.61 15.52 12.59
CA HIS A 201 23.25 16.03 13.92
C HIS A 201 22.27 17.22 13.86
N GLN A 202 21.13 17.03 13.19
CA GLN A 202 20.10 18.06 13.07
C GLN A 202 19.04 17.89 14.16
N ASN A 203 18.66 18.98 14.80
CA ASN A 203 17.56 18.96 15.76
C ASN A 203 16.23 18.94 15.00
N LEU A 204 15.37 17.97 15.30
CA LEU A 204 14.06 17.86 14.66
C LEU A 204 13.06 18.77 15.39
N GLU A 205 12.71 19.88 14.74
CA GLU A 205 11.72 20.81 15.27
C GLU A 205 10.34 20.13 15.43
N PRO A 206 9.57 20.43 16.50
CA PRO A 206 8.31 19.73 16.78
C PRO A 206 7.25 19.85 15.67
N ASP A 207 7.19 20.98 14.98
CA ASP A 207 6.27 21.23 13.87
C ASP A 207 6.60 20.40 12.62
N ILE A 208 7.89 20.28 12.29
CA ILE A 208 8.40 19.38 11.25
C ILE A 208 8.08 17.93 11.62
N TRP A 209 8.27 17.55 12.89
CA TRP A 209 7.89 16.22 13.38
C TRP A 209 6.39 15.94 13.14
N TRP A 210 5.50 16.86 13.52
CA TRP A 210 4.07 16.72 13.27
C TRP A 210 3.74 16.63 11.77
N TYR A 211 4.40 17.46 10.95
CA TYR A 211 4.25 17.41 9.50
C TYR A 211 4.60 16.04 8.94
N TYR A 212 5.71 15.45 9.40
CA TYR A 212 6.10 14.10 9.01
C TYR A 212 5.14 13.03 9.51
N MET A 213 4.69 13.07 10.77
CA MET A 213 3.75 12.06 11.30
C MET A 213 2.41 12.08 10.58
N ILE A 214 1.87 13.27 10.32
CA ILE A 214 0.60 13.46 9.60
C ILE A 214 0.78 13.08 8.12
N GLY A 215 1.88 13.50 7.49
CA GLY A 215 2.22 13.14 6.11
C GLY A 215 2.37 11.63 5.93
N LEU A 216 3.04 10.95 6.86
CA LEU A 216 3.19 9.50 6.85
C LEU A 216 1.83 8.81 7.04
N GLY A 217 0.98 9.34 7.92
CA GLY A 217 -0.40 8.87 8.08
C GLY A 217 -1.25 9.05 6.82
N PHE A 218 -1.06 10.15 6.09
CA PHE A 218 -1.69 10.37 4.79
C PHE A 218 -1.31 9.29 3.77
N TYR A 219 -0.02 8.94 3.65
CA TYR A 219 0.42 7.87 2.75
C TYR A 219 -0.09 6.49 3.17
N TRP A 220 -0.16 6.20 4.47
CA TRP A 220 -0.78 4.97 4.98
C TRP A 220 -2.28 4.90 4.65
N ALA A 221 -3.03 5.99 4.84
CA ALA A 221 -4.45 6.05 4.49
C ALA A 221 -4.68 5.83 2.99
N HIS A 222 -3.81 6.40 2.14
CA HIS A 222 -3.86 6.21 0.70
C HIS A 222 -3.48 4.79 0.28
N LEU A 223 -2.46 4.19 0.90
CA LEU A 223 -2.09 2.79 0.67
C LEU A 223 -3.27 1.85 0.97
N LEU A 224 -3.90 2.00 2.13
CA LEU A 224 -5.08 1.22 2.53
C LEU A 224 -6.24 1.40 1.54
N THR A 225 -6.52 2.65 1.13
CA THR A 225 -7.57 2.96 0.15
C THR A 225 -7.28 2.31 -1.20
N ASN A 226 -6.04 2.43 -1.70
CA ASN A 226 -5.61 1.84 -2.98
C ASN A 226 -5.75 0.31 -2.96
N CYS A 227 -5.43 -0.34 -1.84
CA CYS A 227 -5.60 -1.78 -1.65
C CYS A 227 -7.07 -2.24 -1.74
N LEU A 228 -8.02 -1.41 -1.29
CA LEU A 228 -9.45 -1.75 -1.32
C LEU A 228 -10.14 -1.35 -2.64
N GLN A 229 -9.53 -0.44 -3.41
CA GLN A 229 -10.10 0.06 -4.65
C GLN A 229 -10.17 -1.03 -5.74
N ARG A 230 -11.33 -1.13 -6.40
CA ARG A 230 -11.61 -2.06 -7.50
C ARG A 230 -11.65 -1.34 -8.84
N GLY A 231 -11.35 -2.06 -9.92
CA GLY A 231 -11.50 -1.54 -11.29
C GLY A 231 -10.44 -0.51 -11.73
N ARG A 232 -9.40 -0.29 -10.91
CA ARG A 232 -8.25 0.57 -11.24
C ARG A 232 -7.16 -0.26 -11.93
N LYS A 233 -6.65 0.20 -13.07
CA LYS A 233 -5.68 -0.54 -13.90
C LYS A 233 -4.23 -0.41 -13.40
N ASP A 234 -3.91 0.72 -12.81
CA ASP A 234 -2.59 1.13 -12.30
C ASP A 234 -2.41 0.84 -10.81
N LYS A 235 -3.27 -0.02 -10.22
CA LYS A 235 -3.28 -0.32 -8.78
C LYS A 235 -1.94 -0.81 -8.25
N PHE A 236 -1.28 -1.71 -8.98
CA PHE A 236 0.03 -2.25 -8.59
C PHE A 236 1.09 -1.14 -8.46
N TRP A 237 1.21 -0.29 -9.49
CA TRP A 237 2.18 0.81 -9.51
C TRP A 237 1.90 1.85 -8.42
N MET A 238 0.62 2.14 -8.16
CA MET A 238 0.24 3.04 -7.07
C MET A 238 0.60 2.47 -5.70
N ILE A 239 0.33 1.18 -5.44
CA ILE A 239 0.72 0.53 -4.19
C ILE A 239 2.24 0.55 -4.03
N LEU A 240 2.98 0.17 -5.08
CA LEU A 240 4.44 0.18 -5.06
C LEU A 240 4.99 1.59 -4.79
N HIS A 241 4.46 2.61 -5.46
CA HIS A 241 4.84 4.01 -5.21
C HIS A 241 4.63 4.39 -3.75
N HIS A 242 3.48 4.06 -3.16
CA HIS A 242 3.21 4.39 -1.75
C HIS A 242 4.14 3.64 -0.79
N LEU A 243 4.45 2.38 -1.07
CA LEU A 243 5.42 1.61 -0.29
C LEU A 243 6.82 2.23 -0.37
N CYS A 244 7.27 2.63 -1.56
CA CYS A 244 8.54 3.34 -1.74
C CYS A 244 8.54 4.69 -1.00
N THR A 245 7.49 5.49 -1.09
CA THR A 245 7.41 6.79 -0.41
C THR A 245 7.39 6.63 1.11
N ILE A 246 6.61 5.69 1.64
CA ILE A 246 6.60 5.35 3.08
C ILE A 246 8.00 4.93 3.53
N PHE A 247 8.66 4.06 2.76
CA PHE A 247 10.03 3.64 3.03
C PHE A 247 10.98 4.85 3.06
N LEU A 248 10.96 5.70 2.03
CA LEU A 248 11.81 6.89 1.96
C LEU A 248 11.58 7.85 3.12
N MET A 249 10.33 8.10 3.53
CA MET A 249 10.04 9.00 4.64
C MET A 249 10.41 8.41 6.01
N VAL A 250 10.31 7.10 6.20
CA VAL A 250 10.77 6.45 7.44
C VAL A 250 12.30 6.51 7.53
N PHE A 251 13.00 6.36 6.42
CA PHE A 251 14.45 6.47 6.37
C PHE A 251 14.94 7.92 6.50
N SER A 252 14.21 8.90 5.97
CA SER A 252 14.62 10.31 6.06
C SER A 252 14.54 10.90 7.48
N LEU A 253 13.78 10.27 8.39
CA LEU A 253 13.76 10.67 9.80
C LEU A 253 14.90 10.07 10.61
N ARG A 254 15.58 9.05 10.10
CA ARG A 254 16.60 8.30 10.84
C ARG A 254 18.00 8.79 10.50
#